data_AF-A0A4Q5NJ23-F1
#
_entry.id   AF-A0A4Q5NJ23-F1
#
_cell.length_a   1.000
_cell.length_b   1.000
_cell.length_c   1.000
_cell.angle_alpha   90.00
_cell.angle_beta   90.00
_cell.angle_gamma   90.00
#
_symmetry.space_group_name_H-M   'P 1'
#
loop_
_entity.id
_entity.type
_entity.pdbx_description
1 polymer ?
#
loop_
_entity_poly.entity_id
_entity_poly.type
_entity_poly.pdbx_seq_one_letter_code
_entity_poly.pdbx_strand_id
1 'polypeptide(L)' 'TARKYHDATLPKEAHKTAHFCSMCGPKFCSMKISQDIRRDAAAQNDAGGSLLDPATAEAGMAEMSAKFRAGGGVVEVKV' A
#
# COMPACT_ATOMS: atom_id res chain seq x y z
N THR A 1 5.16 -7.82 -28.15
CA THR A 1 6.48 -7.68 -27.49
C THR A 1 6.35 -7.99 -26.00
N ALA A 2 5.64 -7.22 -25.17
CA ALA A 2 5.47 -7.54 -23.73
C ALA A 2 4.79 -8.90 -23.44
N ARG A 3 3.64 -9.18 -24.08
CA ARG A 3 2.94 -10.48 -23.92
C ARG A 3 3.82 -11.68 -24.25
N LYS A 4 4.64 -11.58 -25.30
CA LYS A 4 5.55 -12.67 -25.71
C LYS A 4 6.54 -13.03 -24.60
N TYR A 5 7.11 -12.04 -23.90
CA TYR A 5 8.06 -12.28 -22.81
C TYR A 5 7.38 -12.85 -21.56
N HIS A 6 6.19 -12.36 -21.22
CA HIS A 6 5.38 -12.93 -20.14
C HIS A 6 5.04 -14.41 -20.43
N ASP A 7 4.53 -14.68 -21.63
CA ASP A 7 4.00 -15.98 -22.03
C ASP A 7 5.10 -17.03 -22.27
N ALA A 8 6.34 -16.60 -22.51
CA ALA A 8 7.49 -17.49 -22.64
C ALA A 8 7.75 -18.33 -21.38
N THR A 9 7.38 -17.81 -20.20
CA THR A 9 7.55 -18.50 -18.90
C THR A 9 6.22 -18.87 -18.25
N LEU A 10 5.12 -18.20 -18.64
CA LEU A 10 3.77 -18.42 -18.13
C LEU A 10 2.75 -18.55 -19.29
N PRO A 11 2.77 -19.64 -20.07
CA PRO A 11 2.01 -19.73 -21.32
C PRO A 11 0.51 -19.91 -21.11
N LYS A 12 0.08 -20.57 -20.03
CA LYS A 12 -1.33 -20.89 -19.78
C LYS A 12 -2.19 -19.62 -19.71
N GLU A 13 -3.42 -19.70 -20.21
CA GLU A 13 -4.38 -18.58 -20.16
C GLU A 13 -4.69 -18.15 -18.72
N ALA A 14 -4.71 -19.09 -17.78
CA ALA A 14 -4.87 -18.79 -16.35
C ALA A 14 -3.81 -17.81 -15.80
N HIS A 15 -2.62 -17.71 -16.42
CA HIS A 15 -1.60 -16.76 -15.97
C HIS A 15 -1.84 -15.32 -16.43
N LYS A 16 -2.77 -15.08 -17.37
CA LYS A 16 -3.11 -13.73 -17.82
C LYS A 16 -4.00 -12.99 -16.81
N THR A 17 -4.70 -13.75 -15.97
CA THR A 17 -5.56 -13.24 -14.90
C THR A 17 -4.98 -13.50 -13.50
N ALA A 18 -3.86 -14.20 -13.41
CA ALA A 18 -3.21 -14.49 -12.14
C ALA A 18 -2.61 -13.22 -11.51
N HIS A 19 -2.73 -13.10 -10.19
CA HIS A 19 -2.16 -11.98 -9.42
C HIS A 19 -0.66 -12.15 -9.16
N PHE A 20 0.11 -12.57 -10.18
CA PHE A 20 1.57 -12.61 -10.16
C PHE A 20 2.16 -12.68 -11.57
N CYS A 21 3.41 -12.23 -11.70
CA CYS A 21 4.20 -12.40 -12.92
C CYS A 21 5.35 -13.38 -12.67
N SER A 22 6.10 -13.72 -13.73
CA SER A 22 7.18 -14.71 -13.70
C SER A 22 8.38 -14.33 -12.84
N MET A 23 8.56 -13.05 -12.48
CA MET A 23 9.70 -12.61 -11.66
C MET A 23 9.63 -13.09 -10.20
N CYS A 24 8.48 -12.97 -9.54
CA CYS A 24 8.36 -13.19 -8.08
C CYS A 24 7.47 -14.39 -7.73
N GLY A 25 6.72 -14.92 -8.71
CA GLY A 25 5.82 -16.03 -8.49
C GLY A 25 4.66 -15.73 -7.52
N PRO A 26 3.82 -16.73 -7.21
CA PRO A 26 2.55 -16.53 -6.52
C PRO A 26 2.67 -16.14 -5.04
N LYS A 27 3.82 -16.43 -4.40
CA LYS A 27 4.03 -16.17 -2.97
C LYS A 27 4.69 -14.83 -2.68
N PHE A 28 5.45 -14.27 -3.62
CA PHE A 28 6.30 -13.09 -3.37
C PHE A 28 5.97 -11.90 -4.29
N CYS A 29 4.84 -11.93 -4.98
CA CYS A 29 4.38 -10.80 -5.78
C CYS A 29 4.09 -9.59 -4.86
N SER A 30 4.95 -8.57 -4.92
CA SER A 30 4.86 -7.36 -4.09
C SER A 30 3.50 -6.64 -4.19
N MET A 31 2.94 -6.58 -5.40
CA MET A 31 1.63 -5.99 -5.64
C MET A 31 0.50 -6.76 -4.95
N LYS A 32 0.53 -8.11 -5.03
CA LYS A 32 -0.47 -8.96 -4.38
C LYS A 32 -0.39 -8.85 -2.87
N ILE A 33 0.83 -8.94 -2.31
CA ILE A 33 1.05 -8.79 -0.87
C ILE A 33 0.54 -7.43 -0.39
N SER A 34 0.81 -6.35 -1.14
CA SER A 34 0.31 -5.02 -0.81
C SER A 34 -1.23 -4.94 -0.85
N GLN A 35 -1.87 -5.58 -1.83
CA GLN A 35 -3.33 -5.68 -1.88
C GLN A 35 -3.89 -6.48 -0.70
N ASP A 36 -3.27 -7.61 -0.36
CA ASP A 36 -3.67 -8.45 0.76
C ASP A 36 -3.60 -7.67 2.08
N ILE A 37 -2.49 -6.97 2.35
CA ILE A 37 -2.33 -6.12 3.54
C ILE A 37 -3.41 -5.02 3.58
N ARG A 38 -3.68 -4.34 2.46
CA ARG A 38 -4.70 -3.29 2.41
C ARG A 38 -6.10 -3.83 2.67
N ARG A 39 -6.43 -5.00 2.10
CA ARG A 39 -7.71 -5.67 2.35
C ARG A 39 -7.82 -6.09 3.81
N ASP A 40 -6.77 -6.68 4.38
CA ASP A 40 -6.79 -7.16 5.76
C ASP A 40 -6.87 -5.97 6.73
N ALA A 41 -6.16 -4.88 6.44
CA ALA A 41 -6.28 -3.62 7.19
C ALA A 41 -7.69 -3.03 7.05
N ALA A 42 -8.28 -3.01 5.85
CA ALA A 42 -9.65 -2.53 5.65
C ALA A 42 -10.66 -3.41 6.40
N ALA A 43 -10.53 -4.73 6.37
CA ALA A 43 -11.38 -5.66 7.11
C ALA A 43 -11.23 -5.50 8.63
N GLN A 44 -10.01 -5.27 9.11
CA GLN A 44 -9.76 -4.90 10.52
C GLN A 44 -10.41 -3.56 10.87
N ASN A 45 -10.39 -2.60 9.94
CA ASN A 45 -10.99 -1.29 10.16
C ASN A 45 -12.53 -1.32 10.09
N ASP A 46 -13.12 -2.16 9.23
CA ASP A 46 -14.56 -2.33 9.05
C ASP A 46 -15.20 -3.16 10.18
N ALA A 47 -14.43 -4.01 10.88
CA ALA A 47 -14.86 -4.75 12.07
C ALA A 47 -14.95 -3.87 13.35
N GLY A 48 -15.09 -2.55 13.21
CA GLY A 48 -15.15 -1.57 14.30
C GLY A 48 -13.83 -0.87 14.60
N GLY A 49 -12.86 -0.94 13.69
CA GLY A 49 -11.49 -0.46 13.87
C GLY A 49 -11.14 0.75 13.01
N SER A 50 -11.96 1.80 12.90
CA SER A 50 -11.32 3.11 12.68
C SER A 50 -10.43 3.33 13.90
N LEU A 51 -9.13 3.05 13.76
CA LEU A 51 -8.18 3.01 14.89
C LEU A 51 -8.15 4.35 15.65
N LEU A 52 -8.64 5.42 15.02
CA LEU A 52 -8.86 6.73 15.61
C LEU A 52 -10.28 7.20 15.29
N ASP A 53 -10.95 7.78 16.28
CA ASP A 53 -12.13 8.61 16.04
C ASP A 53 -11.74 9.77 15.09
N PRO A 54 -12.59 10.19 14.14
CA PRO A 54 -12.26 11.26 13.20
C PRO A 54 -11.72 12.53 13.87
N ALA A 55 -12.25 12.88 15.05
CA ALA A 55 -11.78 14.03 15.82
C ALA A 55 -10.33 13.85 16.32
N THR A 56 -9.95 12.66 16.79
CA THR A 56 -8.57 12.35 17.19
C THR A 56 -7.59 12.41 16.01
N ALA A 57 -8.01 11.96 14.83
CA ALA A 57 -7.20 12.07 13.62
C ALA A 57 -6.99 13.54 13.21
N GLU A 58 -8.06 14.34 13.22
CA GLU A 58 -7.99 15.78 12.91
C GLU A 58 -7.12 16.54 13.92
N ALA A 59 -7.28 16.28 15.22
CA ALA A 59 -6.47 16.88 16.27
C ALA A 59 -4.97 16.55 16.10
N GLY A 60 -4.64 15.28 15.83
CA GLY A 60 -3.26 14.85 15.57
C GLY A 60 -2.67 15.53 14.32
N MET A 61 -3.45 15.65 13.25
CA MET A 61 -3.01 16.38 12.04
C MET A 61 -2.81 17.88 12.29
N ALA A 62 -3.67 18.50 13.11
CA ALA A 62 -3.54 19.90 13.49
C ALA A 62 -2.26 20.16 14.31
N GLU A 63 -1.95 19.26 15.26
CA GLU A 63 -0.71 19.32 16.04
C GLU A 63 0.53 19.18 15.15
N MET A 64 0.58 18.19 14.26
CA MET A 64 1.72 17.99 13.35
C MET A 64 1.88 19.18 12.38
N SER A 65 0.78 19.76 11.92
CA SER A 65 0.79 20.97 11.10
C SER A 65 1.38 22.18 11.85
N ALA A 66 1.04 22.33 13.14
CA ALA A 66 1.62 23.37 13.98
C ALA A 66 3.13 23.16 14.18
N LYS A 67 3.58 21.93 14.44
CA LYS A 67 5.00 21.58 14.55
C LYS A 67 5.77 21.84 13.26
N PHE A 68 5.21 21.49 12.11
CA PHE A 68 5.83 21.75 10.81
C PHE A 68 6.04 23.25 10.58
N ARG A 69 5.03 24.07 10.88
CA ARG A 69 5.13 25.54 10.79
C ARG A 69 6.16 26.09 11.78
N ALA A 70 6.17 25.61 13.01
CA ALA A 70 7.15 26.02 14.02
C ALA A 70 8.59 25.64 13.63
N GLY A 71 8.77 24.50 12.96
CA GLY A 71 10.05 24.04 12.42
C GLY A 71 10.50 24.75 11.13
N GLY A 72 9.85 25.85 10.74
CA GLY A 72 10.20 26.63 9.55
C GLY A 72 9.64 26.10 8.23
N GLY A 73 8.71 25.13 8.29
CA GLY A 73 8.03 24.62 7.09
C GLY A 73 8.94 23.85 6.14
N VAL A 74 10.00 23.23 6.66
CA VAL A 74 10.95 22.43 5.87
C VAL A 74 10.60 20.96 5.93
N VAL A 75 10.66 20.28 4.77
CA VAL A 75 10.41 18.83 4.67
C VAL A 75 11.61 18.04 5.19
N GLU A 76 12.82 18.55 4.98
CA GLU A 76 14.05 17.95 5.47
C GLU A 76 14.54 18.72 6.70
N VAL A 77 14.29 18.16 7.88
CA VAL A 77 14.85 18.67 9.13
C VAL A 77 16.29 18.17 9.22
N LYS A 78 17.27 19.09 9.17
CA LYS A 78 18.67 18.74 9.39
C LYS A 78 18.84 18.34 10.87
N VAL A 79 19.19 17.07 11.08
CA VAL A 79 19.57 16.51 12.38
C VAL A 79 20.98 16.98 12.75
#